data_AF-X1VQE5-F1
#
_entry.id   AF-X1VQE5-F1
#
_cell.length_a   1.000
_cell.length_b   1.000
_cell.length_c   1.000
_cell.angle_alpha   90.00
_cell.angle_beta   90.00
_cell.angle_gamma   90.00
#
_symmetry.space_group_name_H-M   'P 1'
#
loop_
_entity.id
_entity.type
_entity.pdbx_description
1 polymer ?
#
loop_
_entity_poly.entity_id
_entity_poly.type
_entity_poly.pdbx_seq_one_letter_code
_entity_poly.pdbx_strand_id
1 'polypeptide(L)'
;TEKQFADLYAQTITYGLFAARTRANGEFNRRLAFDYIPNTIGILRDVFRFISLEDPPKSLQIIVEDIAELLHVTDVKKILHEYYSTGKGKDPIIHFYETFLSTYDHEIRERRGVYYTPEAVVGYIVRSIHSILKTHFGLSDGLAGQEVKLLDPAGGTLTFPAAAIHLAAKEFIKKYGEGGLHRWIKNHILPDFHAFELMMAPYAIGHLKIGFILDELGYSLTDDERFKLYLTNTLEMEEIKQ
;
A
#
# COMPACT_ATOMS: atom_id res chain seq x y z
N THR A 1 15.83 -10.79 -16.14
CA THR A 1 16.12 -12.19 -16.52
C THR A 1 14.90 -13.05 -16.26
N GLU A 2 14.82 -14.25 -16.84
CA GLU A 2 13.69 -15.18 -16.61
C GLU A 2 13.49 -15.50 -15.12
N LYS A 3 14.59 -15.75 -14.38
CA LYS A 3 14.53 -16.03 -12.94
C LYS A 3 13.97 -14.85 -12.13
N GLN A 4 14.38 -13.62 -12.47
CA GLN A 4 13.84 -12.41 -11.83
C GLN A 4 12.36 -12.20 -12.15
N PHE A 5 11.96 -12.49 -13.38
CA PHE A 5 10.55 -12.41 -13.78
C PHE A 5 9.70 -13.44 -13.04
N ALA A 6 10.14 -14.69 -12.96
CA ALA A 6 9.44 -15.75 -12.24
C ALA A 6 9.27 -15.42 -10.75
N ASP A 7 10.31 -14.88 -10.11
CA ASP A 7 10.24 -14.43 -8.71
C ASP A 7 9.28 -13.24 -8.53
N LEU A 8 9.36 -12.24 -9.41
CA LEU A 8 8.41 -11.12 -9.40
C LEU A 8 6.97 -11.61 -9.53
N TYR A 9 6.73 -12.55 -10.44
CA TYR A 9 5.42 -13.15 -10.68
C TYR A 9 4.90 -13.92 -9.44
N ALA A 10 5.74 -14.74 -8.81
CA ALA A 10 5.40 -15.47 -7.59
C ALA A 10 5.04 -14.53 -6.43
N GLN A 11 5.82 -13.45 -6.24
CA GLN A 11 5.52 -12.42 -5.24
C GLN A 11 4.20 -11.72 -5.55
N THR A 12 3.96 -11.37 -6.82
CA THR A 12 2.72 -10.69 -7.27
C THR A 12 1.48 -11.50 -6.92
N ILE A 13 1.50 -12.80 -7.21
CA ILE A 13 0.40 -13.71 -6.90
C ILE A 13 0.18 -13.78 -5.39
N THR A 14 1.25 -14.00 -4.62
CA THR A 14 1.17 -14.21 -3.17
C THR A 14 0.62 -12.97 -2.46
N TYR A 15 1.21 -11.80 -2.73
CA TYR A 15 0.75 -10.55 -2.11
C TYR A 15 -0.57 -10.06 -2.66
N GLY A 16 -0.86 -10.31 -3.94
CA GLY A 16 -2.15 -10.01 -4.53
C GLY A 16 -3.27 -10.82 -3.87
N LEU A 17 -3.06 -12.12 -3.61
CA LEU A 17 -4.04 -12.97 -2.93
C LEU A 17 -4.27 -12.49 -1.50
N PHE A 18 -3.20 -12.13 -0.80
CA PHE A 18 -3.29 -11.55 0.53
C PHE A 18 -4.09 -10.23 0.51
N ALA A 19 -3.79 -9.32 -0.41
CA ALA A 19 -4.49 -8.04 -0.57
C ALA A 19 -5.96 -8.21 -1.01
N ALA A 20 -6.27 -9.23 -1.83
CA ALA A 20 -7.64 -9.60 -2.16
C ALA A 20 -8.38 -10.13 -0.92
N ARG A 21 -7.73 -11.00 -0.13
CA ARG A 21 -8.32 -11.57 1.08
C ARG A 21 -8.66 -10.52 2.14
N THR A 22 -7.84 -9.50 2.32
CA THR A 22 -8.11 -8.41 3.29
C THR A 22 -9.34 -7.60 2.94
N ARG A 23 -9.74 -7.57 1.66
CA ARG A 23 -10.94 -6.88 1.17
C ARG A 23 -12.18 -7.77 1.17
N ALA A 24 -12.00 -9.09 1.08
CA ALA A 24 -13.09 -10.05 1.09
C ALA A 24 -13.87 -10.04 2.42
N ASN A 25 -15.21 -10.07 2.30
CA ASN A 25 -16.16 -10.25 3.39
C ASN A 25 -16.86 -11.60 3.22
N GLY A 26 -16.22 -12.68 3.68
CA GLY A 26 -16.76 -14.04 3.61
C GLY A 26 -15.92 -14.99 2.76
N GLU A 27 -16.57 -15.61 1.78
CA GLU A 27 -15.95 -16.61 0.90
C GLU A 27 -14.71 -16.08 0.18
N PHE A 28 -13.69 -16.93 0.08
CA PHE A 28 -12.45 -16.59 -0.61
C PHE A 28 -11.91 -17.83 -1.32
N ASN A 29 -11.64 -17.70 -2.61
CA ASN A 29 -11.03 -18.74 -3.42
C ASN A 29 -10.33 -18.10 -4.62
N ARG A 30 -9.59 -18.91 -5.38
CA ARG A 30 -8.86 -18.45 -6.58
C ARG A 30 -9.71 -17.63 -7.53
N ARG A 31 -10.96 -18.02 -7.81
CA ARG A 31 -11.83 -17.33 -8.78
C ARG A 31 -12.31 -15.99 -8.24
N LEU A 32 -12.74 -15.95 -6.99
CA LEU A 32 -13.19 -14.73 -6.32
C LEU A 32 -12.06 -13.73 -6.05
N ALA A 33 -10.80 -14.19 -6.00
CA ALA A 33 -9.67 -13.32 -5.75
C ALA A 33 -9.60 -12.16 -6.76
N PHE A 34 -9.97 -12.39 -8.03
CA PHE A 34 -10.08 -11.33 -9.03
C PHE A 34 -11.05 -10.25 -8.54
N ASP A 35 -12.28 -10.59 -8.15
CA ASP A 35 -13.31 -9.61 -7.78
C ASP A 35 -12.90 -8.68 -6.63
N TYR A 36 -12.00 -9.13 -5.75
CA TYR A 36 -11.51 -8.34 -4.62
C TYR A 36 -10.28 -7.47 -4.93
N ILE A 37 -9.66 -7.61 -6.10
CA ILE A 37 -8.59 -6.71 -6.53
C ILE A 37 -9.20 -5.41 -7.07
N PRO A 38 -8.81 -4.22 -6.60
CA PRO A 38 -9.34 -2.97 -7.11
C PRO A 38 -9.05 -2.79 -8.61
N ASN A 39 -10.03 -2.27 -9.35
CA ASN A 39 -9.93 -2.01 -10.79
C ASN A 39 -8.83 -0.99 -11.13
N THR A 40 -8.46 -0.16 -10.17
CA THR A 40 -7.46 0.91 -10.33
C THR A 40 -6.00 0.42 -10.31
N ILE A 41 -5.76 -0.86 -9.97
CA ILE A 41 -4.42 -1.46 -9.98
C ILE A 41 -4.27 -2.39 -11.18
N GLY A 42 -4.06 -1.80 -12.37
CA GLY A 42 -4.09 -2.50 -13.66
C GLY A 42 -3.23 -3.76 -13.73
N ILE A 43 -1.95 -3.69 -13.31
CA ILE A 43 -1.05 -4.85 -13.39
C ILE A 43 -1.48 -6.03 -12.50
N LEU A 44 -2.00 -5.74 -11.29
CA LEU A 44 -2.59 -6.80 -10.45
C LEU A 44 -3.85 -7.34 -11.09
N ARG A 45 -4.69 -6.47 -11.67
CA ARG A 45 -5.93 -6.88 -12.33
C ARG A 45 -5.66 -7.83 -13.49
N ASP A 46 -4.63 -7.59 -14.29
CA ASP A 46 -4.27 -8.43 -15.42
C ASP A 46 -3.69 -9.79 -14.98
N VAL A 47 -2.81 -9.79 -13.98
CA VAL A 47 -2.29 -11.04 -13.39
C VAL A 47 -3.44 -11.86 -12.80
N PHE A 48 -4.35 -11.22 -12.07
CA PHE A 48 -5.48 -11.89 -11.43
C PHE A 48 -6.52 -12.36 -12.45
N ARG A 49 -6.72 -11.65 -13.55
CA ARG A 49 -7.55 -12.14 -14.66
C ARG A 49 -7.03 -13.48 -15.18
N PHE A 50 -5.73 -13.55 -15.45
CA PHE A 50 -5.09 -14.77 -15.94
C PHE A 50 -5.18 -15.93 -14.92
N ILE A 51 -4.86 -15.71 -13.65
CA ILE A 51 -4.85 -16.81 -12.67
C ILE A 51 -6.25 -17.21 -12.18
N SER A 52 -7.23 -16.32 -12.23
CA SER A 52 -8.58 -16.54 -11.67
C SER A 52 -9.63 -16.90 -12.70
N LEU A 53 -9.62 -16.23 -13.87
CA LEU A 53 -10.70 -16.31 -14.87
C LEU A 53 -10.32 -17.13 -16.11
N GLU A 54 -9.03 -17.27 -16.39
CA GLU A 54 -8.54 -18.04 -17.54
C GLU A 54 -8.10 -19.45 -17.10
N ASP A 55 -7.42 -20.17 -18.01
CA ASP A 55 -6.91 -21.53 -17.81
C ASP A 55 -5.37 -21.54 -17.67
N PRO A 56 -4.81 -21.10 -16.53
CA PRO A 56 -3.37 -21.17 -16.29
C PRO A 56 -2.91 -22.64 -16.19
N PRO A 57 -1.60 -22.94 -16.32
CA PRO A 57 -1.08 -24.30 -16.17
C PRO A 57 -1.56 -24.98 -14.88
N LYS A 58 -1.85 -26.29 -14.94
CA LYS A 58 -2.44 -27.00 -13.79
C LYS A 58 -1.61 -26.92 -12.51
N SER A 59 -0.29 -26.93 -12.63
CA SER A 59 0.62 -26.74 -11.49
C SER A 59 0.42 -25.39 -10.82
N LEU A 60 0.24 -24.32 -11.59
CA LEU A 60 -0.02 -22.99 -11.06
C LEU A 60 -1.41 -22.90 -10.40
N GLN A 61 -2.43 -23.54 -11.00
CA GLN A 61 -3.77 -23.59 -10.41
C GLN A 61 -3.74 -24.18 -9.00
N ILE A 62 -3.08 -25.33 -8.83
CA ILE A 62 -2.99 -26.04 -7.54
C ILE A 62 -2.34 -25.14 -6.48
N ILE A 63 -1.19 -24.53 -6.81
CA ILE A 63 -0.47 -23.67 -5.86
C ILE A 63 -1.31 -22.46 -5.45
N VAL A 64 -2.02 -21.84 -6.41
CA VAL A 64 -2.87 -20.68 -6.13
C VAL A 64 -4.10 -21.06 -5.31
N GLU A 65 -4.70 -22.23 -5.58
CA GLU A 65 -5.80 -22.78 -4.80
C GLU A 65 -5.37 -23.05 -3.35
N ASP A 66 -4.23 -23.70 -3.13
CA ASP A 66 -3.70 -23.98 -1.79
C ASP A 66 -3.50 -22.68 -0.96
N ILE A 67 -2.93 -21.64 -1.58
CA ILE A 67 -2.75 -20.34 -0.91
C ILE A 67 -4.11 -19.71 -0.61
N ALA A 68 -5.07 -19.78 -1.54
CA ALA A 68 -6.40 -19.20 -1.35
C ALA A 68 -7.19 -19.92 -0.25
N GLU A 69 -7.11 -21.24 -0.15
CA GLU A 69 -7.74 -22.04 0.90
C GLU A 69 -7.16 -21.69 2.29
N LEU A 70 -5.84 -21.57 2.39
CA LEU A 70 -5.18 -21.13 3.62
C LEU A 70 -5.66 -19.73 4.04
N LEU A 71 -5.74 -18.79 3.09
CA LEU A 71 -6.22 -17.44 3.35
C LEU A 71 -7.70 -17.39 3.71
N HIS A 72 -8.53 -18.26 3.14
CA HIS A 72 -9.96 -18.33 3.41
C HIS A 72 -10.24 -18.67 4.88
N VAL A 73 -9.57 -19.68 5.43
CA VAL A 73 -9.73 -20.09 6.84
C VAL A 73 -9.06 -19.15 7.84
N THR A 74 -8.26 -18.20 7.36
CA THR A 74 -7.56 -17.21 8.18
C THR A 74 -8.40 -15.94 8.35
N ASP A 75 -8.63 -15.50 9.60
CA ASP A 75 -9.25 -14.21 9.89
C ASP A 75 -8.23 -13.07 9.82
N VAL A 76 -7.86 -12.70 8.58
CA VAL A 76 -6.84 -11.70 8.31
C VAL A 76 -7.23 -10.32 8.89
N LYS A 77 -8.52 -9.95 8.85
CA LYS A 77 -8.99 -8.66 9.38
C LYS A 77 -8.82 -8.58 10.89
N LYS A 78 -9.22 -9.62 11.62
CA LYS A 78 -9.03 -9.69 13.06
C LYS A 78 -7.55 -9.64 13.43
N ILE A 79 -6.70 -10.38 12.72
CA ILE A 79 -5.25 -10.37 12.96
C ILE A 79 -4.68 -8.96 12.75
N LEU A 80 -5.01 -8.28 11.64
CA LEU A 80 -4.53 -6.92 11.37
C LEU A 80 -5.04 -5.92 12.42
N HIS A 81 -6.33 -6.01 12.79
CA HIS A 81 -6.94 -5.14 13.80
C HIS A 81 -6.34 -5.36 15.18
N GLU A 82 -6.19 -6.61 15.66
CA GLU A 82 -5.59 -6.92 16.96
C GLU A 82 -4.16 -6.41 17.05
N TYR A 83 -3.34 -6.57 16.01
CA TYR A 83 -1.98 -6.02 15.99
C TYR A 83 -1.97 -4.49 16.05
N TYR A 84 -2.89 -3.83 15.34
CA TYR A 84 -3.04 -2.38 15.38
C TYR A 84 -3.46 -1.88 16.77
N SER A 85 -4.49 -2.50 17.37
CA SER A 85 -5.04 -2.09 18.68
C SER A 85 -4.12 -2.43 19.87
N THR A 86 -3.38 -3.53 19.81
CA THR A 86 -2.51 -3.97 20.93
C THR A 86 -1.15 -3.26 20.99
N GLY A 87 -0.87 -2.38 20.03
CA GLY A 87 0.14 -1.33 20.21
C GLY A 87 1.57 -1.82 20.42
N LYS A 88 2.00 -2.93 19.79
CA LYS A 88 3.44 -3.30 19.75
C LYS A 88 4.28 -2.43 18.81
N GLY A 89 3.89 -1.16 18.61
CA GLY A 89 4.69 -0.12 17.97
C GLY A 89 5.20 -0.43 16.56
N LYS A 90 4.51 -1.31 15.84
CA LYS A 90 4.84 -1.66 14.46
C LYS A 90 3.56 -1.68 13.66
N ASP A 91 3.55 -0.91 12.58
CA ASP A 91 2.59 -1.05 11.49
C ASP A 91 2.36 -2.56 11.18
N PRO A 92 1.15 -3.09 11.40
CA PRO A 92 0.87 -4.53 11.29
C PRO A 92 1.22 -5.06 9.91
N ILE A 93 0.92 -4.29 8.88
CA ILE A 93 1.14 -4.64 7.49
C ILE A 93 2.64 -4.73 7.19
N ILE A 94 3.43 -3.81 7.75
CA ILE A 94 4.90 -3.86 7.64
C ILE A 94 5.47 -5.06 8.39
N HIS A 95 4.98 -5.35 9.60
CA HIS A 95 5.46 -6.52 10.35
C HIS A 95 5.20 -7.83 9.58
N PHE A 96 4.02 -7.98 8.99
CA PHE A 96 3.72 -9.13 8.12
C PHE A 96 4.64 -9.18 6.90
N TYR A 97 4.87 -8.03 6.26
CA TYR A 97 5.76 -7.93 5.11
C TYR A 97 7.22 -8.29 5.46
N GLU A 98 7.76 -7.79 6.57
CA GLU A 98 9.10 -8.11 7.06
C GLU A 98 9.26 -9.59 7.40
N THR A 99 8.25 -10.16 8.09
CA THR A 99 8.23 -11.57 8.48
C THR A 99 8.14 -12.48 7.24
N PHE A 100 7.37 -12.07 6.23
CA PHE A 100 7.32 -12.78 4.96
C PHE A 100 8.66 -12.73 4.25
N LEU A 101 9.25 -11.55 4.06
CA LEU A 101 10.51 -11.41 3.32
C LEU A 101 11.65 -12.19 3.97
N SER A 102 11.73 -12.17 5.31
CA SER A 102 12.74 -12.95 6.02
C SER A 102 12.55 -14.45 5.76
N THR A 103 11.32 -14.95 5.78
CA THR A 103 11.03 -16.38 5.57
C THR A 103 11.17 -16.80 4.11
N TYR A 104 10.80 -15.92 3.17
CA TYR A 104 10.76 -16.21 1.73
C TYR A 104 12.17 -16.23 1.11
N ASP A 105 12.97 -15.18 1.32
CA ASP A 105 14.36 -15.13 0.84
C ASP A 105 15.16 -14.09 1.63
N HIS A 106 15.94 -14.58 2.60
CA HIS A 106 16.81 -13.77 3.45
C HIS A 106 17.81 -12.91 2.65
N GLU A 107 18.29 -13.39 1.50
CA GLU A 107 19.27 -12.67 0.65
C GLU A 107 18.61 -11.60 -0.24
N ILE A 108 17.34 -11.77 -0.63
CA ILE A 108 16.58 -10.74 -1.36
C ILE A 108 16.49 -9.45 -0.55
N ARG A 109 16.37 -9.55 0.79
CA ARG A 109 16.31 -8.37 1.67
C ARG A 109 17.57 -7.50 1.55
N GLU A 110 18.75 -8.12 1.59
CA GLU A 110 20.03 -7.40 1.48
C GLU A 110 20.31 -6.94 0.04
N ARG A 111 20.06 -7.80 -0.95
CA ARG A 111 20.32 -7.49 -2.37
C ARG A 111 19.40 -6.41 -2.93
N ARG A 112 18.15 -6.33 -2.47
CA ARG A 112 17.18 -5.32 -2.94
C ARG A 112 17.14 -4.06 -2.09
N GLY A 113 17.96 -3.98 -1.04
CA GLY A 113 18.08 -2.79 -0.20
C GLY A 113 16.77 -2.35 0.45
N VAL A 114 15.88 -3.30 0.76
CA VAL A 114 14.58 -3.01 1.39
C VAL A 114 14.83 -2.76 2.88
N TYR A 115 15.28 -1.55 3.19
CA TYR A 115 15.52 -1.11 4.56
C TYR A 115 14.25 -0.45 5.10
N TYR A 116 13.70 -1.04 6.15
CA TYR A 116 12.67 -0.38 6.92
C TYR A 116 13.24 0.88 7.56
N THR A 117 12.63 2.03 7.26
CA THR A 117 13.02 3.28 7.91
C THR A 117 12.35 3.33 9.29
N PRO A 118 13.11 3.45 10.39
CA PRO A 118 12.55 3.46 11.74
C PRO A 118 11.50 4.57 11.92
N GLU A 119 10.38 4.27 12.60
CA GLU A 119 9.26 5.22 12.77
C GLU A 119 9.70 6.55 13.39
N ALA A 120 10.66 6.52 14.32
CA ALA A 120 11.20 7.72 14.94
C ALA A 120 11.84 8.68 13.92
N VAL A 121 12.56 8.12 12.92
CA VAL A 121 13.20 8.88 11.85
C VAL A 121 12.16 9.44 10.88
N VAL A 122 11.24 8.59 10.43
CA VAL A 122 10.13 8.99 9.55
C VAL A 122 9.32 10.11 10.20
N GLY A 123 8.91 9.92 11.45
CA GLY A 123 8.13 10.89 12.19
C GLY A 123 8.87 12.21 12.39
N TYR A 124 10.18 12.18 12.66
CA TYR A 124 10.99 13.39 12.76
C TYR A 124 10.98 14.17 11.44
N ILE A 125 11.29 13.51 10.32
CA ILE A 125 11.35 14.15 9.00
C ILE A 125 9.98 14.74 8.61
N VAL A 126 8.90 13.97 8.75
CA VAL A 126 7.54 14.41 8.39
C VAL A 126 7.10 15.61 9.24
N ARG A 127 7.35 15.59 10.56
CA ARG A 127 7.05 16.73 11.44
C ARG A 127 7.88 17.96 11.10
N SER A 128 9.15 17.77 10.76
CA SER A 128 10.04 18.86 10.34
C SER A 128 9.55 19.51 9.05
N ILE A 129 9.19 18.73 8.03
CA ILE A 129 8.60 19.24 6.78
C ILE A 129 7.30 20.00 7.08
N HIS A 130 6.39 19.42 7.85
CA HIS A 130 5.14 20.07 8.25
C HIS A 130 5.38 21.41 8.96
N SER A 131 6.35 21.46 9.88
CA SER A 131 6.74 22.70 10.56
C SER A 131 7.32 23.73 9.60
N ILE A 132 8.22 23.31 8.70
CA ILE A 132 8.88 24.19 7.73
C ILE A 132 7.85 24.83 6.79
N LEU A 133 6.86 24.07 6.31
CA LEU A 133 5.77 24.59 5.48
C LEU A 133 5.03 25.74 6.21
N LYS A 134 4.80 25.58 7.52
CA LYS A 134 4.12 26.58 8.35
C LYS A 134 4.99 27.80 8.64
N THR A 135 6.25 27.61 9.02
CA THR A 135 7.11 28.70 9.52
C THR A 135 7.86 29.44 8.41
N HIS A 136 8.23 28.77 7.32
CA HIS A 136 9.06 29.36 6.26
C HIS A 136 8.31 29.59 4.95
N PHE A 137 7.24 28.83 4.67
CA PHE A 137 6.46 28.97 3.43
C PHE A 137 5.10 29.64 3.64
N GLY A 138 4.74 29.99 4.89
CA GLY A 138 3.48 30.66 5.20
C GLY A 138 2.24 29.78 5.02
N LEU A 139 2.42 28.48 4.83
CA LEU A 139 1.33 27.52 4.63
C LEU A 139 0.82 27.07 5.98
N SER A 140 -0.16 27.80 6.52
CA SER A 140 -0.58 27.65 7.92
C SER A 140 -1.07 26.24 8.29
N ASP A 141 -1.58 25.48 7.31
CA ASP A 141 -2.06 24.09 7.46
C ASP A 141 -0.96 23.05 7.22
N GLY A 142 0.25 23.47 6.83
CA GLY A 142 1.36 22.59 6.53
C GLY A 142 0.96 21.52 5.51
N LEU A 143 1.25 20.25 5.83
CA LEU A 143 0.86 19.10 5.00
C LEU A 143 -0.65 18.91 4.80
N ALA A 144 -1.52 19.64 5.51
CA ALA A 144 -2.97 19.56 5.30
C ALA A 144 -3.52 20.58 4.30
N GLY A 145 -2.69 21.55 3.88
CA GLY A 145 -3.09 22.62 2.97
C GLY A 145 -3.18 22.13 1.52
N GLN A 146 -4.27 22.48 0.82
CA GLN A 146 -4.55 22.05 -0.55
C GLN A 146 -3.50 22.49 -1.57
N GLU A 147 -2.71 23.51 -1.25
CA GLU A 147 -1.59 23.96 -2.06
C GLU A 147 -0.36 23.02 -2.03
N VAL A 148 -0.31 22.07 -1.09
CA VAL A 148 0.84 21.16 -0.92
C VAL A 148 0.69 19.91 -1.77
N LYS A 149 1.72 19.58 -2.53
CA LYS A 149 1.83 18.28 -3.21
C LYS A 149 3.01 17.51 -2.61
N LEU A 150 2.79 16.24 -2.30
CA LEU A 150 3.79 15.36 -1.72
C LEU A 150 4.20 14.32 -2.74
N LEU A 151 5.50 14.09 -2.90
CA LEU A 151 6.04 13.00 -3.68
C LEU A 151 7.09 12.24 -2.86
N ASP A 152 6.90 10.93 -2.72
CA ASP A 152 7.95 10.01 -2.29
C ASP A 152 8.51 9.25 -3.50
N PRO A 153 9.72 9.58 -4.00
CA PRO A 153 10.29 8.97 -5.19
C PRO A 153 10.75 7.51 -4.99
N ALA A 154 10.78 7.02 -3.74
CA ALA A 154 11.18 5.65 -3.40
C ALA A 154 10.30 5.17 -2.24
N GLY A 155 9.01 5.07 -2.54
CA GLY A 155 7.94 4.91 -1.57
C GLY A 155 8.04 3.67 -0.69
N GLY A 156 8.66 2.58 -1.17
CA GLY A 156 8.67 1.31 -0.48
C GLY A 156 7.24 0.89 -0.15
N THR A 157 7.03 0.52 1.11
CA THR A 157 5.69 0.23 1.67
C THR A 157 4.93 1.50 2.11
N LEU A 158 5.21 2.66 1.52
CA LEU A 158 4.60 3.96 1.80
C LEU A 158 4.72 4.45 3.25
N THR A 159 5.88 4.25 3.89
CA THR A 159 6.07 4.67 5.29
C THR A 159 6.01 6.19 5.46
N PHE A 160 6.62 6.97 4.57
CA PHE A 160 6.57 8.44 4.63
C PHE A 160 5.18 8.99 4.27
N PRO A 161 4.53 8.60 3.15
CA PRO A 161 3.18 9.07 2.85
C PRO A 161 2.17 8.74 3.93
N ALA A 162 2.22 7.55 4.54
CA ALA A 162 1.34 7.19 5.65
C ALA A 162 1.52 8.10 6.87
N ALA A 163 2.76 8.36 7.28
CA ALA A 163 3.05 9.27 8.38
C ALA A 163 2.60 10.71 8.06
N ALA A 164 2.77 11.14 6.81
CA ALA A 164 2.31 12.45 6.34
C ALA A 164 0.78 12.56 6.37
N ILE A 165 0.05 11.56 5.88
CA ILE A 165 -1.42 11.50 5.94
C ILE A 165 -1.93 11.58 7.37
N HIS A 166 -1.36 10.80 8.30
CA HIS A 166 -1.76 10.86 9.71
C HIS A 166 -1.51 12.24 10.33
N LEU A 167 -0.36 12.87 10.05
CA LEU A 167 -0.06 14.20 10.59
C LEU A 167 -0.98 15.26 9.98
N ALA A 168 -1.22 15.20 8.68
CA ALA A 168 -2.10 16.11 7.96
C ALA A 168 -3.56 15.97 8.44
N ALA A 169 -4.06 14.75 8.60
CA ALA A 169 -5.40 14.48 9.13
C ALA A 169 -5.55 15.02 10.57
N LYS A 170 -4.53 14.84 11.43
CA LYS A 170 -4.53 15.42 12.79
C LYS A 170 -4.59 16.94 12.78
N GLU A 171 -3.83 17.60 11.93
CA GLU A 171 -3.87 19.07 11.78
C GLU A 171 -5.25 19.52 11.27
N PHE A 172 -5.79 18.84 10.24
CA PHE A 172 -7.09 19.14 9.67
C PHE A 172 -8.21 19.01 10.71
N ILE A 173 -8.29 17.87 11.41
CA ILE A 173 -9.31 17.61 12.44
C ILE A 173 -9.21 18.65 13.56
N LYS A 174 -7.98 19.00 13.99
CA LYS A 174 -7.77 19.99 15.05
C LYS A 174 -8.31 21.38 14.67
N LYS A 175 -8.22 21.78 13.41
CA LYS A 175 -8.63 23.12 12.94
C LYS A 175 -10.08 23.18 12.46
N TYR A 176 -10.54 22.14 11.77
CA TYR A 176 -11.79 22.17 11.00
C TYR A 176 -12.80 21.11 11.48
N GLY A 177 -12.42 20.24 12.41
CA GLY A 177 -13.25 19.13 12.88
C GLY A 177 -13.30 17.95 11.90
N GLU A 178 -14.00 16.89 12.30
CA GLU A 178 -14.07 15.64 11.53
C GLU A 178 -15.04 15.70 10.35
N GLY A 179 -16.06 16.57 10.40
CA GLY A 179 -17.13 16.61 9.39
C GLY A 179 -16.65 16.93 7.95
N GLY A 180 -15.49 17.57 7.80
CA GLY A 180 -14.87 17.86 6.51
C GLY A 180 -13.88 16.81 6.01
N LEU A 181 -13.56 15.79 6.83
CA LEU A 181 -12.41 14.90 6.60
C LEU A 181 -12.55 14.09 5.31
N HIS A 182 -13.76 13.57 5.04
CA HIS A 182 -14.03 12.82 3.80
C HIS A 182 -13.73 13.67 2.56
N ARG A 183 -14.33 14.88 2.49
CA ARG A 183 -14.13 15.79 1.37
C ARG A 183 -12.66 16.22 1.23
N TRP A 184 -11.97 16.42 2.35
CA TRP A 184 -10.56 16.78 2.35
C TRP A 184 -9.67 15.64 1.82
N ILE A 185 -9.87 14.40 2.26
CA ILE A 185 -9.13 13.23 1.74
C ILE A 185 -9.31 13.13 0.22
N LYS A 186 -10.56 13.19 -0.25
CA LYS A 186 -10.90 13.06 -1.67
C LYS A 186 -10.28 14.16 -2.53
N ASN A 187 -10.26 15.39 -2.04
CA ASN A 187 -9.85 16.56 -2.83
C ASN A 187 -8.37 16.93 -2.67
N HIS A 188 -7.68 16.36 -1.69
CA HIS A 188 -6.28 16.70 -1.40
C HIS A 188 -5.41 15.46 -1.29
N ILE A 189 -5.67 14.56 -0.34
CA ILE A 189 -4.80 13.41 -0.10
C ILE A 189 -4.72 12.49 -1.34
N LEU A 190 -5.84 12.08 -1.91
CA LEU A 190 -5.85 11.21 -3.10
C LEU A 190 -5.24 11.87 -4.35
N PRO A 191 -5.54 13.15 -4.68
CA PRO A 191 -4.99 13.78 -5.88
C PRO A 191 -3.58 14.34 -5.72
N ASP A 192 -3.13 14.73 -4.53
CA ASP A 192 -1.89 15.50 -4.35
C ASP A 192 -0.73 14.72 -3.72
N PHE A 193 -0.99 13.57 -3.09
CA PHE A 193 0.06 12.74 -2.51
C PHE A 193 0.39 11.59 -3.46
N HIS A 194 1.67 11.50 -3.81
CA HIS A 194 2.19 10.60 -4.82
C HIS A 194 3.36 9.79 -4.25
N ALA A 195 3.54 8.60 -4.78
CA ALA A 195 4.73 7.81 -4.52
C ALA A 195 5.09 6.92 -5.71
N PHE A 196 6.38 6.66 -5.88
CA PHE A 196 6.90 5.74 -6.88
C PHE A 196 7.57 4.56 -6.19
N GLU A 197 7.38 3.37 -6.73
CA GLU A 197 7.99 2.15 -6.22
C GLU A 197 8.43 1.27 -7.37
N LEU A 198 9.60 0.64 -7.23
CA LEU A 198 10.17 -0.21 -8.28
C LEU A 198 9.66 -1.66 -8.20
N MET A 199 9.35 -2.14 -6.99
CA MET A 199 9.05 -3.54 -6.75
C MET A 199 7.55 -3.80 -6.53
N MET A 200 7.06 -4.92 -7.06
CA MET A 200 5.62 -5.27 -6.97
C MET A 200 5.14 -5.52 -5.53
N ALA A 201 5.95 -6.20 -4.73
CA ALA A 201 5.58 -6.56 -3.37
C ALA A 201 5.29 -5.33 -2.48
N PRO A 202 6.22 -4.36 -2.32
CA PRO A 202 5.94 -3.13 -1.58
C PRO A 202 4.89 -2.27 -2.27
N TYR A 203 4.75 -2.36 -3.60
CA TYR A 203 3.68 -1.68 -4.32
C TYR A 203 2.28 -2.17 -3.88
N ALA A 204 2.04 -3.48 -3.85
CA ALA A 204 0.77 -4.05 -3.40
C ALA A 204 0.52 -3.76 -1.91
N ILE A 205 1.57 -3.90 -1.09
CA ILE A 205 1.53 -3.62 0.35
C ILE A 205 1.25 -2.14 0.64
N GLY A 206 1.82 -1.23 -0.14
CA GLY A 206 1.58 0.21 -0.03
C GLY A 206 0.10 0.56 -0.23
N HIS A 207 -0.53 0.01 -1.28
CA HIS A 207 -1.97 0.19 -1.51
C HIS A 207 -2.83 -0.37 -0.39
N LEU A 208 -2.48 -1.56 0.14
CA LEU A 208 -3.17 -2.15 1.28
C LEU A 208 -3.08 -1.25 2.51
N LYS A 209 -1.86 -0.77 2.81
CA LYS A 209 -1.58 0.07 3.97
C LYS A 209 -2.33 1.40 3.91
N ILE A 210 -2.29 2.10 2.78
CA ILE A 210 -3.03 3.36 2.67
C ILE A 210 -4.53 3.11 2.73
N GLY A 211 -5.04 2.05 2.09
CA GLY A 211 -6.45 1.66 2.22
C GLY A 211 -6.87 1.51 3.69
N PHE A 212 -6.10 0.76 4.47
CA PHE A 212 -6.35 0.58 5.91
C PHE A 212 -6.31 1.90 6.69
N ILE A 213 -5.31 2.76 6.43
CA ILE A 213 -5.20 4.07 7.08
C ILE A 213 -6.40 4.96 6.76
N LEU A 214 -6.89 4.94 5.52
CA LEU A 214 -8.05 5.72 5.13
C LEU A 214 -9.32 5.18 5.79
N ASP A 215 -9.50 3.86 5.88
CA ASP A 215 -10.63 3.24 6.59
C ASP A 215 -10.64 3.65 8.08
N GLU A 216 -9.47 3.67 8.75
CA GLU A 216 -9.31 4.16 10.13
C GLU A 216 -9.64 5.65 10.27
N LEU A 217 -9.47 6.43 9.21
CA LEU A 217 -9.89 7.84 9.13
C LEU A 217 -11.37 7.98 8.71
N GLY A 218 -12.13 6.88 8.64
CA GLY A 218 -13.53 6.88 8.23
C GLY A 218 -13.76 7.10 6.74
N TYR A 219 -12.73 6.89 5.91
CA TYR A 219 -12.78 6.99 4.46
C TYR A 219 -12.58 5.64 3.80
N SER A 220 -13.65 5.07 3.26
CA SER A 220 -13.56 3.86 2.44
C SER A 220 -13.44 4.23 0.97
N LEU A 221 -12.34 3.79 0.35
CA LEU A 221 -12.08 3.97 -1.07
C LEU A 221 -13.17 3.29 -1.91
N THR A 222 -13.68 4.00 -2.93
CA THR A 222 -14.51 3.40 -3.97
C THR A 222 -13.65 2.64 -4.99
N ASP A 223 -14.28 1.80 -5.82
CA ASP A 223 -13.55 0.95 -6.80
C ASP A 223 -12.75 1.73 -7.86
N ASP A 224 -13.11 2.99 -8.10
CA ASP A 224 -12.45 3.93 -9.01
C ASP A 224 -11.41 4.82 -8.32
N GLU A 225 -11.30 4.75 -6.99
CA GLU A 225 -10.34 5.51 -6.21
C GLU A 225 -9.10 4.68 -5.86
N ARG A 226 -7.95 5.36 -5.82
CA ARG A 226 -6.71 4.82 -5.25
C ARG A 226 -5.78 5.94 -4.82
N PHE A 227 -4.88 5.59 -3.91
CA PHE A 227 -3.69 6.39 -3.68
C PHE A 227 -2.80 6.37 -4.94
N LYS A 228 -2.15 7.50 -5.23
CA LYS A 228 -1.28 7.66 -6.40
C LYS A 228 0.12 7.08 -6.17
N LEU A 229 0.16 5.79 -5.85
CA LEU A 229 1.35 4.96 -5.88
C LEU A 229 1.49 4.33 -7.27
N TYR A 230 2.65 4.50 -7.90
CA TYR A 230 2.95 3.99 -9.24
C TYR A 230 4.13 3.03 -9.20
N LEU A 231 3.99 1.91 -9.92
CA LEU A 231 5.07 0.97 -10.12
C LEU A 231 5.97 1.47 -11.26
N THR A 232 7.09 2.08 -10.94
CA THR A 232 8.00 2.70 -11.91
C THR A 232 9.41 2.82 -11.36
N ASN A 233 10.39 2.94 -12.26
CA ASN A 233 11.74 3.34 -11.93
C ASN A 233 11.83 4.87 -11.99
N THR A 234 11.97 5.52 -10.83
CA THR A 234 12.04 6.99 -10.73
C THR A 234 13.26 7.59 -11.43
N LEU A 235 14.30 6.79 -11.70
CA LEU A 235 15.49 7.21 -12.42
C LEU A 235 15.41 6.93 -13.92
N GLU A 236 14.35 6.30 -14.41
CA GLU A 236 14.15 6.04 -15.83
C GLU A 236 13.92 7.37 -16.55
N MET A 237 14.87 7.76 -17.41
CA MET A 237 14.83 9.01 -18.15
C MET A 237 14.25 8.86 -19.56
N GLU A 238 13.96 7.63 -20.00
CA GLU A 238 13.36 7.41 -21.31
C GLU A 238 11.89 7.85 -21.30
N GLU A 239 11.55 8.83 -22.13
CA GLU A 239 10.16 9.16 -22.41
C GLU A 239 9.47 7.91 -22.98
N ILE A 240 8.45 7.43 -22.27
CA ILE A 240 7.55 6.42 -22.81
C ILE A 240 6.90 7.07 -24.03
N LYS A 241 7.29 6.64 -25.23
CA LYS A 241 6.60 7.00 -26.46
C LYS A 241 5.16 6.49 -26.35
N GLN A 242 4.24 7.40 -26.00
CA GLN A 242 2.80 7.16 -26.01
C GLN A 242 2.27 7.02 -27.42
#